data_AF-A0A4V2IIG4-F1
#
_entry.id   AF-A0A4V2IIG4-F1
#
_cell.length_a   1.000
_cell.length_b   1.000
_cell.length_c   1.000
_cell.angle_alpha   90.00
_cell.angle_beta   90.00
_cell.angle_gamma   90.00
#
_symmetry.space_group_name_H-M   'P 1'
#
loop_
_entity.id
_entity.type
_entity.pdbx_description
1 polymer ?
#
loop_
_entity_poly.entity_id
_entity_poly.type
_entity_poly.pdbx_seq_one_letter_code
_entity_poly.pdbx_strand_id
1 'polypeptide(L)'
;MTIKTIWLVRSGLAVSMGAVALCLAILPPRQSSAATAAGVHPGPMSRTEAFARAETLTALGRKIFSDPSLSASGLQACASCHDPAHAFGPASAMPVEMGGEHGDQPGLRAVPTLRYLQSVPAFTEHYYDSEDEGDESVDNGPTGGLTWDGRVDHGADQAKIPLLSPFEMGNKDAAEVVAKLQKAAYADDIKAVFGETVFDNPKDAFDAAVEALATFEQSGPDFYPYSSRYDAFLAGKATLTAQELRGRRLFEDPAKGNCSSCHLSEPANDGEPPQFSDFGFLGLAAPRNMAIPANNDPNYHDLGLCGPQRTDFAGRSEYCGLFRTPTLRNVALKKSFFHNGYFHSLRDVVSFYATRDSDPGRWYPRNADGTVRRYDDLPQAYWDNLNQDPPFGRKPGDAPALTDPEIDDIVAFLGTLTDADLQPEATGH
;
A
#
# COMPACT_ATOMS: atom_id res chain seq x y z
N MET A 1 8.88 -15.48 -55.00
CA MET A 1 8.61 -16.65 -55.87
C MET A 1 9.71 -17.69 -55.64
N THR A 2 9.31 -18.86 -55.13
CA THR A 2 9.86 -20.22 -55.40
C THR A 2 11.39 -20.44 -55.31
N ILE A 3 11.94 -21.02 -54.23
CA ILE A 3 12.03 -22.46 -53.82
C ILE A 3 13.09 -23.31 -54.58
N LYS A 4 14.06 -23.79 -53.78
CA LYS A 4 14.85 -25.06 -53.79
C LYS A 4 15.60 -25.49 -55.05
N THR A 5 16.86 -25.96 -54.89
CA THR A 5 17.21 -27.40 -55.11
C THR A 5 18.54 -27.78 -54.42
N ILE A 6 18.61 -29.02 -53.93
CA ILE A 6 19.74 -29.74 -53.29
C ILE A 6 20.32 -30.77 -54.28
N TRP A 7 21.54 -31.28 -53.97
CA TRP A 7 22.21 -32.56 -54.38
C TRP A 7 23.48 -32.36 -55.25
N LEU A 8 24.57 -33.16 -55.23
CA LEU A 8 24.87 -34.56 -54.83
C LEU A 8 26.43 -34.76 -54.80
N VAL A 9 26.96 -35.43 -53.76
CA VAL A 9 28.00 -36.51 -53.71
C VAL A 9 29.44 -36.36 -54.31
N ARG A 10 30.45 -36.76 -53.50
CA ARG A 10 31.49 -37.83 -53.73
C ARG A 10 32.54 -37.79 -52.60
N SER A 11 32.62 -38.80 -51.72
CA SER A 11 33.44 -40.04 -51.79
C SER A 11 34.96 -39.83 -51.72
N GLY A 12 35.63 -40.40 -50.70
CA GLY A 12 37.09 -40.61 -50.72
C GLY A 12 37.75 -41.03 -49.40
N LEU A 13 37.81 -42.36 -49.20
CA LEU A 13 38.79 -43.23 -48.52
C LEU A 13 39.73 -42.77 -47.36
N ALA A 14 39.89 -43.73 -46.45
CA ALA A 14 40.72 -43.81 -45.24
C ALA A 14 42.24 -43.87 -45.47
N VAL A 15 43.02 -43.43 -44.46
CA VAL A 15 44.36 -43.95 -44.15
C VAL A 15 44.60 -43.99 -42.62
N SER A 16 45.31 -45.06 -42.27
CA SER A 16 45.72 -45.73 -41.03
C SER A 16 46.24 -44.97 -39.80
N MET A 17 45.99 -45.62 -38.65
CA MET A 17 46.56 -45.43 -37.31
C MET A 17 48.09 -45.59 -37.25
N GLY A 18 48.73 -44.77 -36.42
CA GLY A 18 50.04 -45.01 -35.83
C GLY A 18 50.05 -44.50 -34.38
N ALA A 19 50.15 -45.41 -33.42
CA ALA A 19 50.17 -45.10 -31.99
C ALA A 19 51.61 -44.90 -31.50
N VAL A 20 51.87 -43.79 -30.80
CA VAL A 20 53.06 -43.58 -29.97
C VAL A 20 52.59 -43.13 -28.60
N ALA A 21 52.88 -43.95 -27.58
CA ALA A 21 52.57 -43.67 -26.19
C ALA A 21 53.63 -42.74 -25.59
N LEU A 22 53.20 -41.59 -25.05
CA LEU A 22 54.04 -40.69 -24.27
C LEU A 22 53.38 -40.47 -22.90
N CYS A 23 54.00 -41.00 -21.85
CA CYS A 23 53.60 -40.78 -20.46
C CYS A 23 53.87 -39.31 -20.07
N LEU A 24 52.82 -38.49 -20.00
CA LEU A 24 52.85 -37.21 -19.27
C LEU A 24 52.20 -37.40 -17.90
N ALA A 25 52.95 -37.06 -16.85
CA ALA A 25 52.44 -36.96 -15.49
C ALA A 25 51.37 -35.86 -15.42
N ILE A 26 50.13 -36.25 -15.09
CA ILE A 26 48.99 -35.35 -14.88
C ILE A 26 49.11 -34.79 -13.46
N LEU A 27 49.54 -33.54 -13.34
CA LEU A 27 49.28 -32.74 -12.14
C LEU A 27 47.78 -32.40 -12.11
N PRO A 28 47.08 -32.56 -10.98
CA PRO A 28 45.68 -32.18 -10.91
C PRO A 28 45.55 -30.65 -11.11
N PRO A 29 44.49 -30.17 -11.77
CA PRO A 29 44.26 -28.76 -11.92
C PRO A 29 44.10 -28.14 -10.53
N ARG A 30 44.89 -27.11 -10.23
CA ARG A 30 44.60 -26.19 -9.11
C ARG A 30 43.21 -25.61 -9.39
N GLN A 31 42.22 -26.02 -8.60
CA GLN A 31 40.99 -25.28 -8.47
C GLN A 31 41.35 -23.92 -7.87
N SER A 32 41.46 -22.89 -8.70
CA SER A 32 41.34 -21.53 -8.23
C SER A 32 39.89 -21.37 -7.77
N SER A 33 39.63 -21.48 -6.47
CA SER A 33 38.41 -20.90 -5.91
C SER A 33 38.56 -19.39 -6.03
N ALA A 34 38.17 -18.85 -7.19
CA ALA A 34 37.81 -17.46 -7.26
C ALA A 34 36.60 -17.32 -6.34
N ALA A 35 36.82 -16.81 -5.14
CA ALA A 35 35.75 -16.34 -4.29
C ALA A 35 35.11 -15.19 -5.06
N THR A 36 34.03 -15.49 -5.79
CA THR A 36 33.13 -14.47 -6.29
C THR A 36 32.63 -13.75 -5.07
N ALA A 37 32.89 -12.44 -5.00
CA ALA A 37 32.29 -11.57 -3.99
C ALA A 37 30.80 -11.90 -3.93
N ALA A 38 30.39 -12.55 -2.85
CA ALA A 38 29.01 -12.94 -2.63
C ALA A 38 28.24 -11.65 -2.42
N GLY A 39 27.54 -11.20 -3.47
CA GLY A 39 26.52 -10.18 -3.29
C GLY A 39 25.45 -10.72 -2.35
N VAL A 40 24.79 -9.83 -1.63
CA VAL A 40 23.69 -10.14 -0.71
C VAL A 40 22.43 -10.65 -1.44
N HIS A 41 22.43 -10.57 -2.77
CA HIS A 41 21.42 -11.18 -3.62
C HIS A 41 21.78 -12.63 -3.96
N PRO A 42 20.84 -13.58 -3.76
CA PRO A 42 21.06 -14.96 -4.14
C PRO A 42 21.27 -15.09 -5.65
N GLY A 43 22.12 -16.04 -6.06
CA GLY A 43 22.22 -16.46 -7.45
C GLY A 43 20.92 -17.15 -7.93
N PRO A 44 20.90 -17.71 -9.16
CA PRO A 44 19.75 -18.46 -9.66
C PRO A 44 19.33 -19.56 -8.68
N MET A 45 18.04 -19.60 -8.33
CA MET A 45 17.45 -20.58 -7.42
C MET A 45 16.43 -21.46 -8.15
N SER A 46 16.29 -22.71 -7.72
CA SER A 46 15.13 -23.52 -8.05
C SER A 46 13.87 -22.96 -7.38
N ARG A 47 12.70 -23.37 -7.87
CA ARG A 47 11.41 -22.96 -7.28
C ARG A 47 11.28 -23.35 -5.80
N THR A 48 11.77 -24.54 -5.43
CA THR A 48 11.73 -25.01 -4.03
C THR A 48 12.63 -24.17 -3.12
N GLU A 49 13.84 -23.83 -3.58
CA GLU A 49 14.76 -22.96 -2.85
C GLU A 49 14.18 -21.55 -2.70
N ALA A 50 13.56 -21.01 -3.76
CA ALA A 50 12.90 -19.71 -3.72
C ALA A 50 11.75 -19.67 -2.70
N PHE A 51 10.90 -20.71 -2.65
CA PHE A 51 9.84 -20.78 -1.65
C PHE A 51 10.37 -20.91 -0.22
N ALA A 52 11.36 -21.78 0.02
CA ALA A 52 11.97 -21.93 1.34
C ALA A 52 12.65 -20.63 1.81
N ARG A 53 13.29 -19.91 0.89
CA ARG A 53 13.87 -18.59 1.18
C ARG A 53 12.78 -17.58 1.50
N ALA A 54 11.69 -17.54 0.74
CA ALA A 54 10.56 -16.64 1.01
C ALA A 54 9.97 -16.91 2.40
N GLU A 55 9.75 -18.17 2.79
CA GLU A 55 9.28 -18.53 4.14
C GLU A 55 10.23 -18.02 5.23
N THR A 56 11.54 -18.18 5.02
CA THR A 56 12.56 -17.71 5.98
C THR A 56 12.58 -16.19 6.08
N LEU A 57 12.47 -15.48 4.95
CA LEU A 57 12.35 -14.03 4.92
C LEU A 57 11.06 -13.52 5.54
N THR A 58 9.92 -14.17 5.29
CA THR A 58 8.64 -13.83 5.92
C THR A 58 8.74 -13.96 7.45
N ALA A 59 9.38 -15.02 7.95
CA ALA A 59 9.59 -15.21 9.38
C ALA A 59 10.54 -14.15 9.98
N LEU A 60 11.61 -13.80 9.26
CA LEU A 60 12.55 -12.74 9.66
C LEU A 60 11.88 -11.36 9.63
N GLY A 61 11.16 -11.04 8.55
CA GLY A 61 10.43 -9.79 8.39
C GLY A 61 9.40 -9.59 9.50
N ARG A 62 8.70 -10.65 9.92
CA ARG A 62 7.78 -10.58 11.07
C ARG A 62 8.48 -10.21 12.38
N LYS A 63 9.70 -10.74 12.62
CA LYS A 63 10.51 -10.37 13.79
C LYS A 63 10.90 -8.90 13.74
N ILE A 64 11.40 -8.42 12.59
CA ILE A 64 11.79 -7.03 12.37
C ILE A 64 10.58 -6.09 12.55
N PHE A 65 9.43 -6.45 11.96
CA PHE A 65 8.18 -5.69 12.02
C PHE A 65 7.69 -5.42 13.46
N SER A 66 8.03 -6.33 14.37
CA SER A 66 7.59 -6.29 15.76
C SER A 66 8.68 -5.80 16.73
N ASP A 67 9.85 -5.38 16.23
CA ASP A 67 10.99 -5.01 17.06
C ASP A 67 11.03 -3.50 17.36
N PRO A 68 10.71 -3.06 18.60
CA PRO A 68 10.73 -1.65 18.94
C PRO A 68 12.13 -1.07 19.06
N SER A 69 13.15 -1.93 19.24
CA SER A 69 14.54 -1.49 19.39
C SER A 69 15.10 -0.86 18.12
N LEU A 70 14.43 -1.04 16.98
CA LEU A 70 14.78 -0.44 15.70
C LEU A 70 14.42 1.05 15.60
N SER A 71 13.56 1.58 16.48
CA SER A 71 13.34 3.03 16.58
C SER A 71 14.48 3.72 17.33
N ALA A 72 14.69 5.01 17.08
CA ALA A 72 15.62 5.85 17.84
C ALA A 72 15.25 5.91 19.33
N SER A 73 13.96 5.97 19.65
CA SER A 73 13.48 5.92 21.04
C SER A 73 13.63 4.53 21.67
N GLY A 74 13.70 3.47 20.87
CA GLY A 74 13.66 2.08 21.33
C GLY A 74 12.27 1.64 21.82
N LEU A 75 11.22 2.43 21.55
CA LEU A 75 9.86 2.23 22.06
C LEU A 75 8.84 1.86 20.97
N GLN A 76 9.18 2.05 19.70
CA GLN A 76 8.24 1.92 18.58
C GLN A 76 8.72 0.90 17.54
N ALA A 77 7.83 0.01 17.15
CA ALA A 77 7.98 -0.93 16.03
C ALA A 77 7.02 -0.57 14.89
N CYS A 78 7.11 -1.25 13.75
CA CYS A 78 6.10 -1.14 12.68
C CYS A 78 4.70 -1.51 13.24
N ALA A 79 4.64 -2.59 14.02
CA ALA A 79 3.43 -3.07 14.68
C ALA A 79 2.79 -2.10 15.69
N SER A 80 3.55 -1.09 16.17
CA SER A 80 3.00 -0.05 17.06
C SER A 80 1.98 0.84 16.36
N CYS A 81 2.16 1.07 15.06
CA CYS A 81 1.26 1.87 14.21
C CYS A 81 0.37 0.98 13.31
N HIS A 82 0.87 -0.20 12.95
CA HIS A 82 0.21 -1.17 12.08
C HIS A 82 -0.11 -2.45 12.85
N ASP A 83 -1.15 -2.41 13.68
CA ASP A 83 -1.51 -3.50 14.59
C ASP A 83 -2.17 -4.67 13.82
N PRO A 84 -1.61 -5.89 13.86
CA PRO A 84 -2.22 -7.06 13.24
C PRO A 84 -3.68 -7.31 13.67
N ALA A 85 -4.05 -6.98 14.91
CA ALA A 85 -5.41 -7.12 15.43
C ALA A 85 -6.40 -6.07 14.88
N HIS A 86 -5.90 -5.07 14.14
CA HIS A 86 -6.69 -4.01 13.53
C HIS A 86 -6.40 -3.92 12.01
N ALA A 87 -6.29 -5.08 11.35
CA ALA A 87 -5.98 -5.19 9.92
C ALA A 87 -4.68 -4.47 9.51
N PHE A 88 -3.64 -4.51 10.35
CA PHE A 88 -2.40 -3.76 10.14
C PHE A 88 -2.64 -2.24 9.92
N GLY A 89 -3.72 -1.71 10.48
CA GLY A 89 -3.97 -0.27 10.64
C GLY A 89 -3.77 0.16 12.09
N PRO A 90 -4.01 1.45 12.39
CA PRO A 90 -3.86 1.95 13.76
C PRO A 90 -4.97 1.43 14.66
N ALA A 91 -4.57 0.94 15.84
CA ALA A 91 -5.50 0.61 16.93
C ALA A 91 -6.08 1.86 17.61
N SER A 92 -5.44 3.01 17.42
CA SER A 92 -5.83 4.29 18.02
C SER A 92 -6.94 4.98 17.19
N ALA A 93 -7.66 5.90 17.84
CA ALA A 93 -8.54 6.84 17.15
C ALA A 93 -7.84 8.17 16.85
N MET A 94 -6.53 8.27 17.10
CA MET A 94 -5.79 9.51 16.90
C MET A 94 -5.72 9.83 15.39
N PRO A 95 -5.66 11.12 15.03
CA PRO A 95 -5.52 11.51 13.64
C PRO A 95 -4.14 11.20 13.07
N VAL A 96 -3.12 11.19 13.93
CA VAL A 96 -1.71 10.85 13.63
C VAL A 96 -1.10 10.13 14.84
N GLU A 97 -0.12 9.28 14.59
CA GLU A 97 0.64 8.60 15.65
C GLU A 97 1.84 9.45 16.10
N MET A 98 2.31 9.21 17.33
CA MET A 98 3.50 9.86 17.88
C MET A 98 4.74 9.00 17.64
N GLY A 99 5.87 9.64 17.34
CA GLY A 99 7.15 9.00 17.06
C GLY A 99 8.34 9.93 17.26
N GLY A 100 9.38 9.76 16.46
CA GLY A 100 10.64 10.49 16.52
C GLY A 100 11.62 9.98 17.57
N GLU A 101 12.77 10.65 17.68
CA GLU A 101 13.90 10.23 18.55
C GLU A 101 13.50 9.99 20.00
N HIS A 102 12.51 10.74 20.50
CA HIS A 102 12.02 10.65 21.87
C HIS A 102 10.57 10.17 21.98
N GLY A 103 9.91 9.81 20.87
CA GLY A 103 8.49 9.43 20.87
C GLY A 103 7.53 10.60 21.10
N ASP A 104 7.97 11.84 20.88
CA ASP A 104 7.23 13.08 21.13
C ASP A 104 6.93 13.91 19.87
N GLN A 105 7.27 13.40 18.69
CA GLN A 105 7.01 14.04 17.41
C GLN A 105 5.71 13.51 16.80
N PRO A 106 4.72 14.36 16.47
CA PRO A 106 3.50 13.92 15.82
C PRO A 106 3.76 13.60 14.34
N GLY A 107 3.11 12.55 13.84
CA GLY A 107 3.02 12.29 12.41
C GLY A 107 2.25 13.38 11.66
N LEU A 108 2.23 13.26 10.32
CA LEU A 108 1.58 14.23 9.44
C LEU A 108 0.29 13.72 8.80
N ARG A 109 0.09 12.39 8.78
CA ARG A 109 -1.06 11.72 8.18
C ARG A 109 -1.53 10.56 9.06
N ALA A 110 -2.80 10.21 8.93
CA ALA A 110 -3.37 9.01 9.51
C ALA A 110 -2.68 7.78 8.93
N VAL A 111 -2.45 6.76 9.77
CA VAL A 111 -1.80 5.52 9.36
C VAL A 111 -2.77 4.70 8.48
N PRO A 112 -2.41 4.36 7.23
CA PRO A 112 -3.21 3.47 6.40
C PRO A 112 -3.07 2.00 6.85
N THR A 113 -3.99 1.14 6.43
CA THR A 113 -3.80 -0.32 6.56
C THR A 113 -2.67 -0.79 5.64
N LEU A 114 -1.93 -1.82 6.06
CA LEU A 114 -0.99 -2.55 5.20
C LEU A 114 -1.64 -3.74 4.47
N ARG A 115 -2.90 -4.08 4.77
CA ARG A 115 -3.59 -5.16 4.06
C ARG A 115 -3.94 -4.73 2.63
N TYR A 116 -3.94 -5.71 1.72
CA TYR A 116 -4.34 -5.57 0.32
C TYR A 116 -3.48 -4.60 -0.50
N LEU A 117 -2.22 -4.39 -0.12
CA LEU A 117 -1.29 -3.53 -0.86
C LEU A 117 -0.55 -4.25 -2.01
N GLN A 118 -0.61 -5.58 -2.09
CA GLN A 118 0.08 -6.37 -3.12
C GLN A 118 -0.43 -6.11 -4.54
N SER A 119 -1.68 -5.69 -4.68
CA SER A 119 -2.31 -5.40 -5.98
C SER A 119 -2.16 -3.93 -6.38
N VAL A 120 -1.52 -3.10 -5.57
CA VAL A 120 -1.26 -1.70 -5.92
C VAL A 120 -0.20 -1.67 -7.04
N PRO A 121 -0.51 -1.09 -8.22
CA PRO A 121 0.48 -0.97 -9.29
C PRO A 121 1.55 0.06 -8.93
N ALA A 122 2.70 0.00 -9.63
CA ALA A 122 3.67 1.09 -9.59
C ALA A 122 3.01 2.39 -10.08
N PHE A 123 3.48 3.52 -9.56
CA PHE A 123 2.92 4.82 -9.88
C PHE A 123 3.10 5.15 -11.37
N THR A 124 2.04 5.68 -11.99
CA THR A 124 2.07 6.31 -13.32
C THR A 124 1.23 7.59 -13.30
N GLU A 125 1.64 8.62 -14.06
CA GLU A 125 0.82 9.84 -14.27
C GLU A 125 -0.39 9.58 -15.18
N HIS A 126 -0.31 8.53 -16.01
CA HIS A 126 -1.33 8.15 -16.98
C HIS A 126 -1.60 6.66 -16.89
N TYR A 127 -2.79 6.30 -16.43
CA TYR A 127 -3.22 4.92 -16.29
C TYR A 127 -4.33 4.63 -17.29
N TYR A 128 -4.02 3.77 -18.25
CA TYR A 128 -4.99 3.23 -19.19
C TYR A 128 -5.31 1.83 -18.70
N ASP A 129 -6.55 1.61 -18.28
CA ASP A 129 -6.96 0.32 -17.76
C ASP A 129 -6.96 -0.71 -18.89
N SER A 130 -5.89 -1.50 -18.96
CA SER A 130 -5.64 -2.39 -20.09
C SER A 130 -6.40 -3.72 -20.00
N GLU A 131 -6.97 -4.07 -18.84
CA GLU A 131 -7.49 -5.43 -18.64
C GLU A 131 -8.87 -5.53 -17.96
N ASP A 132 -9.33 -4.54 -17.17
CA ASP A 132 -10.59 -4.65 -16.40
C ASP A 132 -11.83 -3.99 -17.05
N GLU A 133 -11.70 -2.80 -17.64
CA GLU A 133 -12.80 -2.18 -18.40
C GLU A 133 -12.69 -2.37 -19.93
N GLY A 134 -11.53 -2.86 -20.41
CA GLY A 134 -11.28 -3.13 -21.82
C GLY A 134 -11.23 -1.89 -22.71
N ASP A 135 -11.16 -0.70 -22.11
CA ASP A 135 -11.07 0.58 -22.81
C ASP A 135 -9.76 1.29 -22.51
N GLU A 136 -8.69 0.87 -23.21
CA GLU A 136 -7.39 1.54 -23.21
C GLU A 136 -7.43 2.97 -23.81
N SER A 137 -8.59 3.47 -24.24
CA SER A 137 -8.72 4.82 -24.80
C SER A 137 -8.98 5.91 -23.77
N VAL A 138 -9.29 5.53 -22.52
CA VAL A 138 -9.53 6.46 -21.42
C VAL A 138 -8.31 6.52 -20.49
N ASP A 139 -7.77 7.73 -20.34
CA ASP A 139 -6.76 8.02 -19.35
C ASP A 139 -7.42 8.29 -18.00
N ASN A 140 -7.22 7.39 -17.04
CA ASN A 140 -7.73 7.52 -15.67
C ASN A 140 -6.85 8.45 -14.80
N GLY A 141 -5.79 9.02 -15.37
CA GLY A 141 -4.89 9.94 -14.69
C GLY A 141 -3.90 9.24 -13.78
N PRO A 142 -3.40 9.93 -12.73
CA PRO A 142 -2.41 9.37 -11.84
C PRO A 142 -2.98 8.21 -11.00
N THR A 143 -2.24 7.09 -10.97
CA THR A 143 -2.64 5.85 -10.30
C THR A 143 -1.43 5.13 -9.72
N GLY A 144 -1.62 4.39 -8.64
CA GLY A 144 -0.62 3.49 -8.08
C GLY A 144 0.34 4.16 -7.09
N GLY A 145 1.45 3.49 -6.84
CA GLY A 145 2.39 3.84 -5.78
C GLY A 145 1.79 3.61 -4.37
N LEU A 146 2.67 3.34 -3.41
CA LEU A 146 2.33 3.12 -2.01
C LEU A 146 2.25 4.44 -1.25
N THR A 147 1.66 4.37 -0.05
CA THR A 147 1.33 5.50 0.84
C THR A 147 0.18 6.38 0.29
N TRP A 148 -0.18 7.44 1.01
CA TRP A 148 -1.28 8.35 0.62
C TRP A 148 -1.00 9.21 -0.62
N ASP A 149 0.27 9.48 -0.94
CA ASP A 149 0.70 10.33 -2.07
C ASP A 149 1.43 9.55 -3.19
N GLY A 150 1.48 8.22 -3.10
CA GLY A 150 2.09 7.36 -4.13
C GLY A 150 3.60 7.52 -4.30
N ARG A 151 4.32 8.07 -3.31
CA ARG A 151 5.73 8.48 -3.47
C ARG A 151 6.76 7.36 -3.63
N VAL A 152 6.37 6.09 -3.52
CA VAL A 152 7.25 4.92 -3.68
C VAL A 152 6.49 3.73 -4.26
N ASP A 153 7.14 2.89 -5.07
CA ASP A 153 6.47 1.82 -5.82
C ASP A 153 6.62 0.42 -5.21
N HIS A 154 7.58 0.23 -4.31
CA HIS A 154 7.92 -1.08 -3.77
C HIS A 154 7.78 -1.09 -2.25
N GLY A 155 7.34 -2.22 -1.68
CA GLY A 155 7.26 -2.39 -0.22
C GLY A 155 8.60 -2.16 0.47
N ALA A 156 9.71 -2.54 -0.16
CA ALA A 156 11.05 -2.28 0.36
C ALA A 156 11.38 -0.77 0.44
N ASP A 157 10.88 0.04 -0.50
CA ASP A 157 11.07 1.50 -0.47
C ASP A 157 10.12 2.16 0.53
N GLN A 158 8.89 1.64 0.65
CA GLN A 158 7.95 2.06 1.69
C GLN A 158 8.50 1.80 3.10
N ALA A 159 9.09 0.63 3.34
CA ALA A 159 9.62 0.24 4.65
C ALA A 159 10.81 1.11 5.11
N LYS A 160 11.56 1.70 4.16
CA LYS A 160 12.65 2.64 4.47
C LYS A 160 12.13 3.93 5.08
N ILE A 161 10.94 4.38 4.68
CA ILE A 161 10.38 5.67 5.10
C ILE A 161 10.23 5.75 6.63
N PRO A 162 9.46 4.87 7.30
CA PRO A 162 9.24 5.01 8.74
C PRO A 162 10.52 4.79 9.54
N LEU A 163 11.42 3.91 9.07
CA LEU A 163 12.73 3.69 9.70
C LEU A 163 13.55 4.99 9.79
N LEU A 164 13.51 5.84 8.76
CA LEU A 164 14.35 7.04 8.65
C LEU A 164 13.62 8.37 8.85
N SER A 165 12.30 8.33 8.97
CA SER A 165 11.50 9.54 9.18
C SER A 165 11.73 10.11 10.60
N PRO A 166 12.04 11.41 10.74
CA PRO A 166 12.35 12.03 12.03
C PRO A 166 11.13 12.14 12.97
N PHE A 167 9.92 11.93 12.44
CA PHE A 167 8.67 11.97 13.20
C PHE A 167 7.99 10.59 13.30
N GLU A 168 8.60 9.53 12.78
CA GLU A 168 8.10 8.15 12.92
C GLU A 168 9.07 7.32 13.77
N MET A 169 9.96 6.48 13.21
CA MET A 169 10.90 5.71 14.02
C MET A 169 12.15 6.52 14.40
N GLY A 170 12.40 7.67 13.77
CA GLY A 170 13.34 8.68 14.24
C GLY A 170 14.82 8.36 14.09
N ASN A 171 15.21 7.29 13.38
CA ASN A 171 16.63 6.99 13.18
C ASN A 171 17.28 8.08 12.33
N LYS A 172 18.50 8.45 12.68
CA LYS A 172 19.27 9.46 11.96
C LYS A 172 19.59 9.03 10.53
N ASP A 173 19.97 7.77 10.36
CA ASP A 173 20.39 7.20 9.07
C ASP A 173 20.32 5.66 9.10
N ALA A 174 20.56 5.04 7.94
CA ALA A 174 20.57 3.58 7.80
C ALA A 174 21.63 2.89 8.66
N ALA A 175 22.76 3.55 8.96
CA ALA A 175 23.83 2.95 9.76
C ALA A 175 23.40 2.80 11.23
N GLU A 176 22.60 3.73 11.75
CA GLU A 176 21.99 3.60 13.08
C GLU A 176 21.07 2.37 13.17
N VAL A 177 20.20 2.16 12.17
CA VAL A 177 19.32 0.99 12.09
C VAL A 177 20.15 -0.30 12.04
N VAL A 178 21.20 -0.33 11.22
CA VAL A 178 22.10 -1.50 11.12
C VAL A 178 22.80 -1.80 12.44
N ALA A 179 23.26 -0.78 13.16
CA ALA A 179 23.88 -0.97 14.48
C ALA A 179 22.91 -1.57 15.52
N LYS A 180 21.60 -1.33 15.37
CA LYS A 180 20.54 -1.96 16.18
C LYS A 180 20.28 -3.40 15.72
N LEU A 181 20.17 -3.63 14.41
CA LEU A 181 20.02 -4.97 13.83
C LEU A 181 21.17 -5.92 14.22
N GLN A 182 22.41 -5.43 14.26
CA GLN A 182 23.59 -6.20 14.71
C GLN A 182 23.48 -6.70 16.17
N LYS A 183 22.68 -6.01 17.00
CA LYS A 183 22.47 -6.33 18.42
C LYS A 183 21.13 -7.03 18.67
N ALA A 184 20.29 -7.15 17.65
CA ALA A 184 18.98 -7.77 17.78
C ALA A 184 19.11 -9.28 18.04
N ALA A 185 18.13 -9.86 18.73
CA ALA A 185 18.13 -11.29 19.06
C ALA A 185 18.09 -12.21 17.83
N TYR A 186 17.73 -11.65 16.67
CA TYR A 186 17.62 -12.33 15.38
C TYR A 186 18.75 -11.94 14.40
N ALA A 187 19.84 -11.32 14.87
CA ALA A 187 20.98 -10.97 14.02
C ALA A 187 21.60 -12.20 13.31
N ASP A 188 21.61 -13.36 13.97
CA ASP A 188 22.07 -14.62 13.38
C ASP A 188 21.13 -15.13 12.28
N ASP A 189 19.83 -14.85 12.37
CA ASP A 189 18.87 -15.19 11.30
C ASP A 189 19.15 -14.36 10.04
N ILE A 190 19.52 -13.08 10.20
CA ILE A 190 19.91 -12.20 9.08
C ILE A 190 21.16 -12.77 8.40
N LYS A 191 22.19 -13.14 9.17
CA LYS A 191 23.41 -13.77 8.65
C LYS A 191 23.12 -15.10 7.94
N ALA A 192 22.21 -15.91 8.48
CA ALA A 192 21.86 -17.19 7.88
C ALA A 192 21.23 -17.03 6.48
N VAL A 193 20.45 -15.97 6.26
CA VAL A 193 19.76 -15.71 4.97
C VAL A 193 20.64 -14.96 3.98
N PHE A 194 21.41 -13.99 4.45
CA PHE A 194 22.11 -13.01 3.62
C PHE A 194 23.63 -13.17 3.61
N GLY A 195 24.16 -14.08 4.41
CA GLY A 195 25.59 -14.40 4.54
C GLY A 195 26.23 -13.81 5.81
N GLU A 196 27.27 -14.47 6.30
CA GLU A 196 28.00 -14.09 7.53
C GLU A 196 28.57 -12.67 7.49
N THR A 197 28.89 -12.16 6.30
CA THR A 197 29.49 -10.84 6.08
C THR A 197 28.47 -9.74 5.81
N VAL A 198 27.16 -10.02 5.89
CA VAL A 198 26.10 -9.03 5.60
C VAL A 198 26.25 -7.74 6.41
N PHE A 199 26.74 -7.84 7.64
CA PHE A 199 26.95 -6.70 8.53
C PHE A 199 28.25 -5.94 8.30
N ASP A 200 29.16 -6.42 7.44
CA ASP A 200 30.40 -5.73 7.09
C ASP A 200 30.13 -4.50 6.21
N ASN A 201 29.00 -4.49 5.50
CA ASN A 201 28.53 -3.36 4.70
C ASN A 201 27.15 -2.90 5.20
N PRO A 202 27.05 -1.73 5.85
CA PRO A 202 25.80 -1.22 6.37
C PRO A 202 24.69 -1.07 5.31
N LYS A 203 25.05 -0.75 4.06
CA LYS A 203 24.04 -0.66 3.00
C LYS A 203 23.40 -2.02 2.76
N ASP A 204 24.19 -3.07 2.70
CA ASP A 204 23.72 -4.42 2.41
C ASP A 204 22.86 -4.98 3.56
N ALA A 205 23.25 -4.73 4.82
CA ALA A 205 22.45 -5.09 5.99
C ALA A 205 21.12 -4.34 6.06
N PHE A 206 21.11 -3.06 5.68
CA PHE A 206 19.87 -2.28 5.62
C PHE A 206 18.94 -2.78 4.51
N ASP A 207 19.49 -3.03 3.32
CA ASP A 207 18.74 -3.59 2.18
C ASP A 207 18.18 -4.99 2.50
N ALA A 208 18.94 -5.82 3.21
CA ALA A 208 18.49 -7.13 3.69
C ALA A 208 17.29 -7.03 4.65
N ALA A 209 17.32 -6.06 5.57
CA ALA A 209 16.22 -5.86 6.51
C ALA A 209 14.93 -5.40 5.81
N VAL A 210 15.04 -4.47 4.86
CA VAL A 210 13.86 -4.00 4.10
C VAL A 210 13.36 -5.03 3.09
N GLU A 211 14.23 -5.90 2.55
CA GLU A 211 13.81 -7.05 1.74
C GLU A 211 13.00 -8.05 2.57
N ALA A 212 13.44 -8.34 3.80
CA ALA A 212 12.69 -9.21 4.71
C ALA A 212 11.33 -8.61 5.10
N LEU A 213 11.26 -7.31 5.41
CA LEU A 213 10.00 -6.60 5.66
C LEU A 213 9.07 -6.65 4.46
N ALA A 214 9.57 -6.29 3.28
CA ALA A 214 8.80 -6.32 2.04
C ALA A 214 8.28 -7.73 1.73
N THR A 215 9.07 -8.77 1.99
CA THR A 215 8.65 -10.17 1.79
C THR A 215 7.58 -10.58 2.80
N PHE A 216 7.69 -10.13 4.06
CA PHE A 216 6.65 -10.36 5.07
C PHE A 216 5.32 -9.70 4.67
N GLU A 217 5.35 -8.46 4.17
CA GLU A 217 4.15 -7.75 3.68
C GLU A 217 3.51 -8.39 2.43
N GLN A 218 4.21 -9.32 1.77
CA GLN A 218 3.68 -10.19 0.72
C GLN A 218 3.19 -11.54 1.25
N SER A 219 2.97 -11.68 2.56
CA SER A 219 2.39 -12.89 3.13
C SER A 219 0.88 -12.89 2.97
N GLY A 220 0.36 -13.71 2.05
CA GLY A 220 -1.08 -13.84 1.80
C GLY A 220 -1.94 -14.08 3.04
N PRO A 221 -1.60 -15.03 3.94
CA PRO A 221 -2.36 -15.26 5.16
C PRO A 221 -2.46 -14.04 6.09
N ASP A 222 -1.48 -13.14 6.07
CA ASP A 222 -1.45 -11.96 6.96
C ASP A 222 -2.07 -10.74 6.30
N PHE A 223 -1.75 -10.47 5.03
CA PHE A 223 -2.01 -9.19 4.38
C PHE A 223 -3.14 -9.21 3.36
N TYR A 224 -3.44 -10.35 2.74
CA TYR A 224 -4.51 -10.44 1.73
C TYR A 224 -5.23 -11.79 1.79
N PRO A 225 -5.90 -12.10 2.91
CA PRO A 225 -6.57 -13.39 3.10
C PRO A 225 -7.86 -13.54 2.28
N TYR A 226 -8.46 -12.43 1.80
CA TYR A 226 -9.73 -12.42 1.04
C TYR A 226 -10.82 -13.27 1.71
N SER A 227 -11.03 -13.00 2.99
CA SER A 227 -11.78 -13.89 3.89
C SER A 227 -13.08 -13.29 4.40
N SER A 228 -13.45 -12.09 3.93
CA SER A 228 -14.61 -11.37 4.44
C SER A 228 -15.94 -12.07 4.11
N ARG A 229 -17.01 -11.65 4.78
CA ARG A 229 -18.37 -12.12 4.43
C ARG A 229 -18.74 -11.76 2.99
N TYR A 230 -18.22 -10.65 2.46
CA TYR A 230 -18.42 -10.28 1.07
C TYR A 230 -17.70 -11.23 0.10
N ASP A 231 -16.47 -11.63 0.40
CA ASP A 231 -15.73 -12.61 -0.40
C ASP A 231 -16.48 -13.96 -0.42
N ALA A 232 -16.99 -14.41 0.73
CA ALA A 232 -17.82 -15.61 0.81
C ALA A 232 -19.14 -15.48 0.02
N PHE A 233 -19.74 -14.28 0.00
CA PHE A 233 -20.93 -14.00 -0.80
C PHE A 233 -20.64 -14.05 -2.31
N LEU A 234 -19.55 -13.43 -2.77
CA LEU A 234 -19.11 -13.49 -4.18
C LEU A 234 -18.82 -14.93 -4.63
N ALA A 235 -18.27 -15.75 -3.74
CA ALA A 235 -18.03 -17.18 -3.98
C ALA A 235 -19.30 -18.06 -3.90
N GLY A 236 -20.48 -17.49 -3.65
CA GLY A 236 -21.74 -18.23 -3.48
C GLY A 236 -21.81 -19.08 -2.20
N LYS A 237 -20.94 -18.81 -1.22
CA LYS A 237 -20.82 -19.55 0.05
C LYS A 237 -21.52 -18.86 1.23
N ALA A 238 -21.95 -17.61 1.07
CA ALA A 238 -22.68 -16.87 2.07
C ALA A 238 -23.82 -16.05 1.45
N THR A 239 -24.74 -15.57 2.27
CA THR A 239 -25.77 -14.60 1.87
C THR A 239 -25.60 -13.32 2.65
N LEU A 240 -25.86 -12.19 1.98
CA LEU A 240 -25.98 -10.89 2.61
C LEU A 240 -27.41 -10.67 3.08
N THR A 241 -27.56 -9.91 4.16
CA THR A 241 -28.87 -9.49 4.66
C THR A 241 -29.56 -8.56 3.64
N ALA A 242 -30.87 -8.39 3.78
CA ALA A 242 -31.61 -7.45 2.93
C ALA A 242 -31.09 -6.00 3.06
N GLN A 243 -30.53 -5.64 4.22
CA GLN A 243 -29.92 -4.32 4.45
C GLN A 243 -28.61 -4.18 3.69
N GLU A 244 -27.69 -5.13 3.86
CA GLU A 244 -26.40 -5.16 3.18
C GLU A 244 -26.58 -5.17 1.65
N LEU A 245 -27.58 -5.88 1.12
CA LEU A 245 -27.91 -5.88 -0.31
C LEU A 245 -28.47 -4.53 -0.80
N ARG A 246 -29.22 -3.79 0.02
CA ARG A 246 -29.62 -2.41 -0.32
C ARG A 246 -28.40 -1.49 -0.31
N GLY A 247 -27.53 -1.63 0.68
CA GLY A 247 -26.28 -0.89 0.80
C GLY A 247 -25.39 -1.05 -0.41
N ARG A 248 -25.17 -2.28 -0.86
CA ARG A 248 -24.41 -2.57 -2.09
C ARG A 248 -25.01 -1.87 -3.31
N ARG A 249 -26.33 -1.97 -3.52
CA ARG A 249 -26.98 -1.31 -4.66
C ARG A 249 -26.81 0.21 -4.61
N LEU A 250 -26.90 0.83 -3.43
CA LEU A 250 -26.68 2.27 -3.27
C LEU A 250 -25.21 2.67 -3.48
N PHE A 251 -24.28 1.82 -3.04
CA PHE A 251 -22.85 1.98 -3.26
C PHE A 251 -22.50 1.96 -4.75
N GLU A 252 -23.16 1.09 -5.53
CA GLU A 252 -22.94 0.90 -6.97
C GLU A 252 -23.75 1.86 -7.87
N ASP A 253 -24.84 2.44 -7.36
CA ASP A 253 -25.75 3.27 -8.16
C ASP A 253 -25.11 4.64 -8.50
N PRO A 254 -24.84 4.93 -9.79
CA PRO A 254 -24.19 6.18 -10.22
C PRO A 254 -25.02 7.44 -9.95
N ALA A 255 -26.34 7.32 -9.76
CA ALA A 255 -27.22 8.44 -9.42
C ALA A 255 -27.33 8.68 -7.90
N LYS A 256 -26.75 7.79 -7.09
CA LYS A 256 -26.82 7.80 -5.62
C LYS A 256 -25.44 7.89 -5.00
N GLY A 257 -24.90 6.77 -4.53
CA GLY A 257 -23.61 6.73 -3.84
C GLY A 257 -22.45 6.82 -4.81
N ASN A 258 -22.58 6.24 -6.02
CA ASN A 258 -21.55 6.19 -7.06
C ASN A 258 -20.16 5.81 -6.52
N CYS A 259 -20.10 5.08 -5.41
CA CYS A 259 -18.88 4.80 -4.68
C CYS A 259 -17.99 3.84 -5.49
N SER A 260 -18.62 2.92 -6.23
CA SER A 260 -17.94 1.95 -7.08
C SER A 260 -17.25 2.57 -8.30
N SER A 261 -17.41 3.87 -8.58
CA SER A 261 -16.64 4.56 -9.63
C SER A 261 -15.16 4.69 -9.29
N CYS A 262 -14.81 4.71 -7.99
CA CYS A 262 -13.42 4.67 -7.52
C CYS A 262 -13.15 3.46 -6.62
N HIS A 263 -14.17 2.91 -5.96
CA HIS A 263 -14.03 1.78 -5.04
C HIS A 263 -14.68 0.52 -5.60
N LEU A 264 -14.06 -0.05 -6.65
CA LEU A 264 -14.54 -1.20 -7.41
C LEU A 264 -15.03 -2.36 -6.50
N SER A 265 -16.30 -2.75 -6.63
CA SER A 265 -16.96 -3.76 -5.78
C SER A 265 -17.17 -5.12 -6.45
N GLU A 266 -16.87 -5.24 -7.75
CA GLU A 266 -16.95 -6.49 -8.51
C GLU A 266 -15.56 -7.11 -8.68
N PRO A 267 -15.47 -8.44 -8.84
CA PRO A 267 -14.22 -9.08 -9.25
C PRO A 267 -13.69 -8.50 -10.56
N ALA A 268 -12.37 -8.41 -10.67
CA ALA A 268 -11.66 -8.10 -11.90
C ALA A 268 -11.92 -9.17 -12.97
N ASN A 269 -11.60 -8.87 -14.23
CA ASN A 269 -11.86 -9.80 -15.35
C ASN A 269 -11.08 -11.10 -15.27
N ASP A 270 -9.93 -11.09 -14.60
CA ASP A 270 -9.10 -12.25 -14.31
C ASP A 270 -9.61 -13.08 -13.10
N GLY A 271 -10.66 -12.60 -12.45
CA GLY A 271 -11.29 -13.21 -11.27
C GLY A 271 -10.66 -12.79 -9.95
N GLU A 272 -9.73 -11.83 -9.93
CA GLU A 272 -9.21 -11.26 -8.69
C GLU A 272 -10.35 -10.65 -7.86
N PRO A 273 -10.41 -10.91 -6.53
CA PRO A 273 -11.40 -10.28 -5.69
C PRO A 273 -11.29 -8.74 -5.72
N PRO A 274 -12.41 -8.01 -5.60
CA PRO A 274 -12.40 -6.55 -5.66
C PRO A 274 -11.47 -5.96 -4.60
N GLN A 275 -10.60 -5.04 -4.99
CA GLN A 275 -9.74 -4.32 -4.05
C GLN A 275 -10.48 -3.17 -3.35
N PHE A 276 -11.70 -2.81 -3.81
CA PHE A 276 -12.42 -1.63 -3.35
C PHE A 276 -11.60 -0.35 -3.47
N SER A 277 -10.80 -0.28 -4.53
CA SER A 277 -10.01 0.87 -4.94
C SER A 277 -9.58 0.67 -6.39
N ASP A 278 -9.60 1.75 -7.16
CA ASP A 278 -8.96 1.90 -8.47
C ASP A 278 -7.47 2.28 -8.34
N PHE A 279 -7.01 2.55 -7.11
CA PHE A 279 -5.69 3.12 -6.77
C PHE A 279 -5.39 4.46 -7.44
N GLY A 280 -6.41 5.14 -7.98
CA GLY A 280 -6.34 6.46 -8.57
C GLY A 280 -6.16 7.55 -7.52
N PHE A 281 -6.04 8.79 -7.96
CA PHE A 281 -5.79 9.94 -7.09
C PHE A 281 -6.89 10.99 -7.22
N LEU A 282 -7.56 11.30 -6.11
CA LEU A 282 -8.69 12.23 -6.10
C LEU A 282 -8.58 13.31 -5.01
N GLY A 283 -9.10 14.49 -5.31
CA GLY A 283 -9.26 15.59 -4.37
C GLY A 283 -10.69 15.63 -3.83
N LEU A 284 -10.88 15.31 -2.55
CA LEU A 284 -12.22 15.24 -1.94
C LEU A 284 -12.53 16.39 -0.96
N ALA A 285 -11.51 17.17 -0.60
CA ALA A 285 -11.57 18.27 0.36
C ALA A 285 -12.15 17.87 1.73
N ALA A 286 -11.62 16.80 2.33
CA ALA A 286 -11.88 16.51 3.74
C ALA A 286 -11.57 17.76 4.59
N PRO A 287 -12.35 18.05 5.66
CA PRO A 287 -12.10 19.25 6.46
C PRO A 287 -10.74 19.23 7.14
N ARG A 288 -10.20 20.43 7.41
CA ARG A 288 -8.90 20.58 8.05
C ARG A 288 -8.89 20.06 9.47
N ASN A 289 -7.98 19.14 9.77
CA ASN A 289 -7.83 18.59 11.11
C ASN A 289 -6.86 19.40 11.98
N MET A 290 -7.40 20.30 12.81
CA MET A 290 -6.59 21.10 13.74
C MET A 290 -6.00 20.30 14.92
N ALA A 291 -6.34 19.02 15.07
CA ALA A 291 -5.67 18.14 16.03
C ALA A 291 -4.31 17.64 15.53
N ILE A 292 -3.95 17.85 14.25
CA ILE A 292 -2.62 17.61 13.71
C ILE A 292 -1.75 18.85 13.98
N PRO A 293 -0.66 18.76 14.78
CA PRO A 293 0.09 19.94 15.19
C PRO A 293 0.71 20.75 14.04
N ALA A 294 1.05 20.11 12.91
CA ALA A 294 1.55 20.81 11.72
C ALA A 294 0.54 21.84 11.18
N ASN A 295 -0.76 21.62 11.37
CA ASN A 295 -1.80 22.54 10.91
C ASN A 295 -1.90 23.84 11.72
N ASN A 296 -1.16 23.98 12.82
CA ASN A 296 -1.01 25.24 13.56
C ASN A 296 -0.23 26.28 12.76
N ASP A 297 0.62 25.87 11.82
CA ASP A 297 1.14 26.79 10.81
C ASP A 297 0.07 27.00 9.73
N PRO A 298 -0.48 28.22 9.58
CA PRO A 298 -1.49 28.49 8.57
C PRO A 298 -0.96 28.37 7.13
N ASN A 299 0.35 28.32 6.92
CA ASN A 299 0.96 28.11 5.60
C ASN A 299 1.21 26.63 5.29
N TYR A 300 1.10 25.75 6.27
CA TYR A 300 1.24 24.32 6.06
C TYR A 300 -0.05 23.74 5.48
N HIS A 301 0.07 23.11 4.31
CA HIS A 301 -0.97 22.30 3.71
C HIS A 301 -0.35 20.98 3.26
N ASP A 302 -1.01 19.88 3.60
CA ASP A 302 -0.72 18.60 2.96
C ASP A 302 -1.42 18.58 1.60
N LEU A 303 -0.62 18.70 0.54
CA LEU A 303 -1.12 18.77 -0.83
C LEU A 303 -1.06 17.39 -1.52
N GLY A 304 -0.84 16.31 -0.76
CA GLY A 304 -0.86 14.94 -1.26
C GLY A 304 0.19 14.71 -2.34
N LEU A 305 -0.26 14.34 -3.54
CA LEU A 305 0.58 13.98 -4.68
C LEU A 305 1.59 15.07 -5.06
N CYS A 306 1.29 16.36 -4.88
CA CYS A 306 2.22 17.46 -5.19
C CYS A 306 3.10 17.89 -4.00
N GLY A 307 3.00 17.24 -2.84
CA GLY A 307 3.85 17.46 -1.67
C GLY A 307 3.09 17.74 -0.37
N PRO A 308 3.79 18.07 0.73
CA PRO A 308 5.24 18.26 0.83
C PRO A 308 6.04 16.96 0.99
N GLN A 309 5.39 15.84 1.30
CA GLN A 309 6.07 14.55 1.52
C GLN A 309 6.56 13.92 0.22
N ARG A 310 5.82 14.14 -0.88
CA ARG A 310 6.26 13.82 -2.24
C ARG A 310 6.96 15.02 -2.87
N THR A 311 8.09 14.81 -3.56
CA THR A 311 8.97 15.92 -3.99
C THR A 311 9.20 16.00 -5.50
N ASP A 312 9.01 14.90 -6.23
CA ASP A 312 9.13 14.81 -7.68
C ASP A 312 8.01 15.57 -8.43
N PHE A 313 6.86 15.80 -7.79
CA PHE A 313 5.75 16.62 -8.31
C PHE A 313 5.60 17.99 -7.65
N ALA A 314 6.60 18.45 -6.90
CA ALA A 314 6.57 19.78 -6.31
C ALA A 314 6.36 20.86 -7.41
N GLY A 315 5.35 21.70 -7.22
CA GLY A 315 5.00 22.77 -8.17
C GLY A 315 4.10 22.37 -9.33
N ARG A 316 3.69 21.09 -9.45
CA ARG A 316 2.68 20.62 -10.41
C ARG A 316 1.29 20.86 -9.81
N SER A 317 0.72 22.03 -10.09
CA SER A 317 -0.54 22.49 -9.49
C SER A 317 -1.72 21.56 -9.74
N GLU A 318 -1.73 20.86 -10.88
CA GLU A 318 -2.76 19.90 -11.27
C GLU A 318 -2.83 18.67 -10.35
N TYR A 319 -1.78 18.40 -9.56
CA TYR A 319 -1.72 17.27 -8.63
C TYR A 319 -1.96 17.67 -7.18
N CYS A 320 -2.10 18.95 -6.89
CA CYS A 320 -2.23 19.42 -5.52
C CYS A 320 -3.62 19.11 -4.94
N GLY A 321 -3.61 18.52 -3.74
CA GLY A 321 -4.82 18.09 -3.03
C GLY A 321 -5.29 16.68 -3.40
N LEU A 322 -4.59 15.98 -4.30
CA LEU A 322 -4.93 14.62 -4.70
C LEU A 322 -4.27 13.60 -3.77
N PHE A 323 -5.05 12.64 -3.30
CA PHE A 323 -4.58 11.51 -2.50
C PHE A 323 -5.07 10.20 -3.12
N ARG A 324 -4.28 9.14 -2.94
CA ARG A 324 -4.61 7.82 -3.46
C ARG A 324 -5.91 7.29 -2.84
N THR A 325 -6.80 6.76 -3.66
CA THR A 325 -8.01 6.03 -3.23
C THR A 325 -7.59 4.83 -2.36
N PRO A 326 -7.93 4.77 -1.07
CA PRO A 326 -7.59 3.63 -0.23
C PRO A 326 -8.54 2.45 -0.48
N THR A 327 -8.09 1.22 -0.26
CA THR A 327 -8.99 0.06 -0.17
C THR A 327 -10.02 0.27 0.95
N LEU A 328 -11.26 -0.18 0.72
CA LEU A 328 -12.30 -0.23 1.75
C LEU A 328 -12.37 -1.58 2.49
N ARG A 329 -11.51 -2.55 2.17
CA ARG A 329 -11.41 -3.78 2.95
C ARG A 329 -11.01 -3.44 4.38
N ASN A 330 -11.69 -4.06 5.36
CA ASN A 330 -11.54 -3.79 6.79
C ASN A 330 -11.84 -2.33 7.24
N VAL A 331 -12.50 -1.51 6.41
CA VAL A 331 -12.77 -0.10 6.73
C VAL A 331 -13.58 0.08 8.02
N ALA A 332 -14.45 -0.89 8.35
CA ALA A 332 -15.29 -0.83 9.54
C ALA A 332 -14.52 -0.98 10.88
N LEU A 333 -13.27 -1.46 10.83
CA LEU A 333 -12.41 -1.56 12.03
C LEU A 333 -11.69 -0.24 12.35
N LYS A 334 -11.63 0.70 11.40
CA LYS A 334 -10.91 1.95 11.55
C LYS A 334 -11.61 2.87 12.54
N LYS A 335 -10.81 3.60 13.32
CA LYS A 335 -11.29 4.60 14.30
C LYS A 335 -11.00 6.05 13.88
N SER A 336 -10.18 6.24 12.85
CA SER A 336 -9.93 7.51 12.17
C SER A 336 -9.92 7.30 10.65
N PHE A 337 -10.48 8.27 9.91
CA PHE A 337 -10.73 8.17 8.46
C PHE A 337 -10.16 9.37 7.69
N PHE A 338 -9.95 9.17 6.38
CA PHE A 338 -9.17 10.04 5.47
C PHE A 338 -7.69 10.14 5.83
N HIS A 339 -6.91 10.77 4.93
CA HIS A 339 -5.47 10.95 5.09
C HIS A 339 -5.08 11.76 6.34
N ASN A 340 -5.99 12.60 6.86
CA ASN A 340 -5.75 13.46 8.03
C ASN A 340 -6.53 13.01 9.28
N GLY A 341 -7.20 11.85 9.24
CA GLY A 341 -7.90 11.28 10.39
C GLY A 341 -9.02 12.16 10.96
N TYR A 342 -9.63 13.05 10.17
CA TYR A 342 -10.62 14.02 10.65
C TYR A 342 -11.91 13.38 11.18
N PHE A 343 -12.42 12.35 10.50
CA PHE A 343 -13.62 11.66 10.95
C PHE A 343 -13.28 10.48 11.85
N HIS A 344 -14.18 10.17 12.78
CA HIS A 344 -14.06 9.06 13.74
C HIS A 344 -15.22 8.04 13.63
N SER A 345 -16.09 8.18 12.63
CA SER A 345 -17.12 7.19 12.33
C SER A 345 -17.26 6.97 10.84
N LEU A 346 -17.44 5.71 10.43
CA LEU A 346 -17.68 5.36 9.03
C LEU A 346 -18.97 6.01 8.51
N ARG A 347 -19.97 6.16 9.38
CA ARG A 347 -21.23 6.85 9.05
C ARG A 347 -21.02 8.32 8.72
N ASP A 348 -20.13 9.02 9.44
CA ASP A 348 -19.82 10.42 9.14
C ASP A 348 -19.05 10.55 7.84
N VAL A 349 -18.17 9.60 7.50
CA VAL A 349 -17.52 9.54 6.19
C VAL A 349 -18.58 9.48 5.08
N VAL A 350 -19.49 8.50 5.13
CA VAL A 350 -20.54 8.36 4.09
C VAL A 350 -21.48 9.58 4.08
N SER A 351 -21.79 10.14 5.26
CA SER A 351 -22.57 11.38 5.38
C SER A 351 -21.86 12.57 4.74
N PHE A 352 -20.54 12.66 4.86
CA PHE A 352 -19.73 13.70 4.23
C PHE A 352 -19.87 13.64 2.72
N TYR A 353 -19.69 12.48 2.09
CA TYR A 353 -19.95 12.32 0.64
C TYR A 353 -21.38 12.75 0.26
N ALA A 354 -22.38 12.35 1.05
CA ALA A 354 -23.78 12.64 0.76
C ALA A 354 -24.16 14.14 0.87
N THR A 355 -23.42 14.92 1.67
CA THR A 355 -23.82 16.27 2.10
C THR A 355 -22.75 17.35 1.99
N ARG A 356 -21.51 17.04 1.55
CA ARG A 356 -20.39 18.00 1.46
C ARG A 356 -20.80 19.31 0.79
N ASP A 357 -21.47 19.21 -0.36
CA ASP A 357 -21.79 20.37 -1.18
C ASP A 357 -23.21 20.90 -0.93
N SER A 358 -24.16 20.06 -0.49
CA SER A 358 -25.53 20.48 -0.16
C SER A 358 -25.68 21.09 1.23
N ASP A 359 -24.85 20.70 2.20
CA ASP A 359 -24.76 21.26 3.54
C ASP A 359 -23.29 21.47 3.98
N PRO A 360 -22.55 22.37 3.31
CA PRO A 360 -21.15 22.60 3.64
C PRO A 360 -20.95 23.17 5.04
N GLY A 361 -21.98 23.80 5.62
CA GLY A 361 -21.94 24.37 6.97
C GLY A 361 -21.93 23.32 8.08
N ARG A 362 -22.25 22.06 7.77
CA ARG A 362 -22.08 20.92 8.67
C ARG A 362 -20.62 20.48 8.81
N TRP A 363 -19.82 20.63 7.75
CA TRP A 363 -18.49 20.03 7.65
C TRP A 363 -17.36 21.03 7.83
N TYR A 364 -17.55 22.24 7.32
CA TYR A 364 -16.52 23.26 7.30
C TYR A 364 -16.82 24.38 8.29
N PRO A 365 -15.79 25.00 8.89
CA PRO A 365 -15.97 26.11 9.82
C PRO A 365 -16.52 27.35 9.11
N ARG A 366 -16.95 28.33 9.91
CA ARG A 366 -17.41 29.63 9.41
C ARG A 366 -16.32 30.69 9.54
N ASN A 367 -16.26 31.58 8.58
CA ASN A 367 -15.49 32.82 8.64
C ASN A 367 -16.12 33.80 9.64
N ALA A 368 -15.39 34.87 9.99
CA ALA A 368 -15.86 35.91 10.89
C ALA A 368 -17.12 36.65 10.38
N ASP A 369 -17.33 36.68 9.06
CA ASP A 369 -18.52 37.26 8.41
C ASP A 369 -19.73 36.30 8.36
N GLY A 370 -19.60 35.09 8.94
CA GLY A 370 -20.64 34.05 8.98
C GLY A 370 -20.70 33.14 7.74
N THR A 371 -19.93 33.44 6.69
CA THR A 371 -19.85 32.58 5.50
C THR A 371 -19.14 31.26 5.81
N VAL A 372 -19.52 30.18 5.12
CA VAL A 372 -18.84 28.88 5.30
C VAL A 372 -17.50 28.91 4.58
N ARG A 373 -16.42 28.57 5.29
CA ARG A 373 -15.08 28.44 4.75
C ARG A 373 -14.92 27.07 4.09
N ARG A 374 -15.51 26.91 2.91
CA ARG A 374 -15.47 25.62 2.17
C ARG A 374 -14.04 25.19 1.87
N TYR A 375 -13.84 23.87 1.85
CA TYR A 375 -12.58 23.21 1.46
C TYR A 375 -11.37 23.76 2.23
N ASP A 376 -11.52 23.92 3.54
CA ASP A 376 -10.61 24.70 4.37
C ASP A 376 -9.23 24.08 4.61
N ASP A 377 -8.99 22.88 4.10
CA ASP A 377 -7.68 22.23 4.11
C ASP A 377 -6.90 22.39 2.79
N LEU A 378 -7.56 22.87 1.72
CA LEU A 378 -6.96 23.04 0.39
C LEU A 378 -6.97 24.51 -0.04
N PRO A 379 -5.80 25.10 -0.39
CA PRO A 379 -5.75 26.45 -0.93
C PRO A 379 -6.65 26.62 -2.15
N GLN A 380 -7.32 27.78 -2.26
CA GLN A 380 -8.29 28.06 -3.31
C GLN A 380 -7.72 27.90 -4.74
N ALA A 381 -6.42 28.09 -4.92
CA ALA A 381 -5.74 27.92 -6.20
C ALA A 381 -5.83 26.49 -6.77
N TYR A 382 -6.18 25.50 -5.95
CA TYR A 382 -6.23 24.08 -6.34
C TYR A 382 -7.65 23.50 -6.30
N TRP A 383 -8.69 24.32 -6.12
CA TRP A 383 -10.07 23.82 -6.02
C TRP A 383 -10.58 23.20 -7.32
N ASP A 384 -10.00 23.57 -8.47
CA ASP A 384 -10.33 22.96 -9.76
C ASP A 384 -9.92 21.47 -9.84
N ASN A 385 -9.05 21.01 -8.93
CA ASN A 385 -8.65 19.61 -8.83
C ASN A 385 -9.65 18.75 -8.01
N LEU A 386 -10.67 19.36 -7.41
CA LEU A 386 -11.63 18.64 -6.57
C LEU A 386 -12.62 17.85 -7.41
N ASN A 387 -12.84 16.59 -7.06
CA ASN A 387 -13.83 15.76 -7.71
C ASN A 387 -15.24 16.35 -7.57
N GLN A 388 -15.94 16.42 -8.70
CA GLN A 388 -17.31 16.92 -8.84
C GLN A 388 -18.30 15.83 -9.26
N ASP A 389 -17.83 14.62 -9.52
CA ASP A 389 -18.71 13.50 -9.89
C ASP A 389 -19.66 13.13 -8.75
N PRO A 390 -20.84 12.56 -9.04
CA PRO A 390 -21.77 12.10 -8.01
C PRO A 390 -21.04 11.27 -6.94
N PRO A 391 -21.37 11.43 -5.64
CA PRO A 391 -22.51 12.16 -5.07
C PRO A 391 -22.30 13.67 -4.92
N PHE A 392 -21.17 14.21 -5.39
CA PHE A 392 -20.83 15.62 -5.32
C PHE A 392 -21.55 16.48 -6.38
N GLY A 393 -21.28 17.79 -6.38
CA GLY A 393 -21.82 18.71 -7.38
C GLY A 393 -23.22 19.25 -7.07
N ARG A 394 -23.80 18.90 -5.91
CA ARG A 394 -25.06 19.48 -5.40
C ARG A 394 -24.86 20.93 -4.96
N LYS A 395 -25.93 21.72 -4.92
CA LYS A 395 -25.87 23.12 -4.45
C LYS A 395 -26.26 23.21 -2.97
N PRO A 396 -25.73 24.19 -2.23
CA PRO A 396 -26.15 24.44 -0.86
C PRO A 396 -27.68 24.61 -0.75
N GLY A 397 -28.31 23.81 0.11
CA GLY A 397 -29.76 23.77 0.30
C GLY A 397 -30.50 22.71 -0.53
N ASP A 398 -29.84 22.04 -1.48
CA ASP A 398 -30.43 20.90 -2.19
C ASP A 398 -30.64 19.70 -1.25
N ALA A 399 -31.54 18.79 -1.62
CA ALA A 399 -31.65 17.51 -0.95
C ALA A 399 -30.32 16.71 -1.05
N PRO A 400 -29.92 15.99 0.01
CA PRO A 400 -28.68 15.21 0.00
C PRO A 400 -28.72 14.09 -1.05
N ALA A 401 -27.54 13.62 -1.48
CA ALA A 401 -27.47 12.52 -2.44
C ALA A 401 -28.01 11.21 -1.86
N LEU A 402 -27.80 11.02 -0.57
CA LEU A 402 -28.24 9.88 0.21
C LEU A 402 -29.02 10.37 1.43
N THR A 403 -30.13 9.71 1.72
CA THR A 403 -30.88 9.88 2.97
C THR A 403 -30.20 9.15 4.12
N ASP A 404 -30.55 9.47 5.36
CA ASP A 404 -29.99 8.79 6.54
C ASP A 404 -30.15 7.26 6.51
N PRO A 405 -31.31 6.68 6.16
CA PRO A 405 -31.44 5.22 6.02
C PRO A 405 -30.58 4.63 4.90
N GLU A 406 -30.39 5.37 3.79
CA GLU A 406 -29.52 4.94 2.68
C GLU A 406 -28.04 4.95 3.10
N ILE A 407 -27.62 5.94 3.91
CA ILE A 407 -26.30 5.98 4.54
C ILE A 407 -26.11 4.76 5.45
N ASP A 408 -27.11 4.43 6.28
CA ASP A 408 -27.04 3.28 7.19
C ASP A 408 -26.97 1.95 6.43
N ASP A 409 -27.69 1.83 5.31
CA ASP A 409 -27.62 0.67 4.42
C ASP A 409 -26.20 0.51 3.83
N ILE A 410 -25.57 1.59 3.33
CA ILE A 410 -24.18 1.56 2.82
C ILE A 410 -23.20 1.17 3.92
N VAL A 411 -23.32 1.75 5.12
CA VAL A 411 -22.45 1.40 6.26
C VAL A 411 -22.59 -0.09 6.60
N ALA A 412 -23.80 -0.65 6.56
CA ALA A 412 -24.01 -2.09 6.75
C ALA A 412 -23.30 -2.93 5.67
N PHE A 413 -23.36 -2.52 4.40
CA PHE A 413 -22.60 -3.16 3.32
C PHE A 413 -21.09 -3.10 3.56
N LEU A 414 -20.53 -1.95 3.91
CA LEU A 414 -19.09 -1.81 4.19
C LEU A 414 -18.63 -2.67 5.38
N GLY A 415 -19.53 -2.95 6.34
CA GLY A 415 -19.28 -3.89 7.43
C GLY A 415 -19.00 -5.33 6.96
N THR A 416 -19.50 -5.71 5.78
CA THR A 416 -19.30 -7.05 5.20
C THR A 416 -17.87 -7.26 4.68
N LEU A 417 -17.10 -6.19 4.51
CA LEU A 417 -15.74 -6.18 3.95
C LEU A 417 -14.65 -6.45 5.00
N THR A 418 -15.05 -6.78 6.23
CA THR A 418 -14.13 -7.08 7.32
C THR A 418 -13.76 -8.56 7.30
N ASP A 419 -12.46 -8.83 7.26
CA ASP A 419 -11.88 -10.17 7.21
C ASP A 419 -12.31 -11.04 8.40
N ALA A 420 -12.43 -12.34 8.14
CA ALA A 420 -12.94 -13.29 9.12
C ALA A 420 -12.02 -13.46 10.34
N ASP A 421 -10.71 -13.27 10.18
CA ASP A 421 -9.74 -13.37 11.27
C ASP A 421 -9.79 -12.17 12.24
N LEU A 422 -10.51 -11.11 11.87
CA LEU A 422 -10.68 -9.89 12.66
C LEU A 422 -12.11 -9.71 13.17
N GLN A 423 -13.01 -10.63 12.84
CA GLN A 423 -14.34 -10.65 13.44
C GLN A 423 -14.21 -11.13 14.89
N PRO A 424 -14.94 -10.54 15.85
CA PRO A 424 -15.08 -11.14 17.17
C PRO A 424 -15.60 -12.57 16.98
N GLU A 425 -14.98 -13.56 17.65
CA GLU A 425 -15.52 -14.93 17.65
C GLU A 425 -17.01 -14.84 17.94
N ALA A 426 -17.84 -15.31 17.00
CA ALA A 426 -19.28 -15.29 17.17
C ALA A 426 -19.57 -16.07 18.45
N THR A 427 -19.93 -15.35 19.53
CA THR A 427 -20.41 -15.98 20.75
C THR A 427 -21.62 -16.81 20.35
N GLY A 428 -21.45 -18.13 20.31
CA GLY A 428 -22.49 -19.07 19.92
C GLY A 428 -23.74 -18.80 20.73
N HIS A 429 -24.83 -18.49 20.04
CA HIS A 429 -26.19 -18.53 20.58
C HIS A 429 -26.78 -19.93 20.39
#